data_AF-A0AAD7A9P8-F1
#
_entry.id   AF-A0AAD7A9P8-F1
#
_cell.length_a   1.000
_cell.length_b   1.000
_cell.length_c   1.000
_cell.angle_alpha   90.00
_cell.angle_beta   90.00
_cell.angle_gamma   90.00
#
_symmetry.space_group_name_H-M   'P 1'
#
loop_
_entity.id
_entity.type
_entity.pdbx_description
1 polymer ?
#
loop_
_entity_poly.entity_id
_entity_poly.type
_entity_poly.pdbx_seq_one_letter_code
_entity_poly.pdbx_strand_id
1 'polypeptide(L)'
;ICEEVEAQFQDAMGRHIELAHATLGRLVKGGRTKAESNAAKGWLLEQEEKIVIRYALELASRGFPLDHCRLKECVDCICRGRLGDDFPADGVGVNWTQCFVEKHSDHLQTCWGKSMDNKCGRAVNPHTNKAYFDLVEEVLAGKRDYEFDQ
;
A
#
# COMPACT_ATOMS: atom_id res chain seq x y z
N ILE A 1 -26.27 -11.90 -26.75
CA ILE A 1 -26.12 -11.63 -25.30
C ILE A 1 -24.66 -11.34 -24.91
N CYS A 2 -23.72 -12.29 -24.84
CA CYS A 2 -22.34 -11.94 -24.42
C CYS A 2 -21.66 -10.99 -25.43
N GLU A 3 -21.57 -11.37 -26.70
CA GLU A 3 -21.01 -10.53 -27.78
C GLU A 3 -21.72 -9.16 -27.91
N GLU A 4 -23.02 -9.13 -27.64
CA GLU A 4 -23.83 -7.92 -27.69
C GLU A 4 -23.53 -6.97 -26.53
N VAL A 5 -23.33 -7.52 -25.32
CA VAL A 5 -22.92 -6.75 -24.13
C VAL A 5 -21.46 -6.28 -24.27
N GLU A 6 -20.59 -7.09 -24.87
CA GLU A 6 -19.20 -6.70 -25.19
C GLU A 6 -19.15 -5.55 -26.18
N ALA A 7 -19.94 -5.60 -27.26
CA ALA A 7 -20.03 -4.54 -28.24
C ALA A 7 -20.56 -3.24 -27.63
N GLN A 8 -21.62 -3.31 -26.82
CA GLN A 8 -22.17 -2.14 -26.11
C GLN A 8 -21.14 -1.52 -25.14
N PHE A 9 -20.38 -2.35 -24.43
CA PHE A 9 -19.33 -1.88 -23.53
C PHE A 9 -18.18 -1.22 -24.30
N GLN A 10 -17.81 -1.78 -25.44
CA GLN A 10 -16.79 -1.23 -26.32
C GLN A 10 -17.21 0.12 -26.91
N ASP A 11 -18.45 0.27 -27.35
CA ASP A 11 -18.99 1.54 -27.86
C ASP A 11 -19.03 2.63 -26.77
N ALA A 12 -19.35 2.25 -25.53
CA ALA A 12 -19.46 3.20 -24.42
C ALA A 12 -18.09 3.59 -23.81
N MET A 13 -17.17 2.64 -23.66
CA MET A 13 -15.92 2.82 -22.88
C MET A 13 -14.65 2.75 -23.74
N GLY A 14 -14.77 2.45 -25.04
CA GLY A 14 -13.64 2.33 -25.97
C GLY A 14 -12.70 1.16 -25.68
N ARG A 15 -13.13 0.19 -24.85
CA ARG A 15 -12.32 -0.96 -24.43
C ARG A 15 -13.07 -2.24 -24.73
N HIS A 16 -12.41 -3.16 -25.42
CA HIS A 16 -12.94 -4.50 -25.64
C HIS A 16 -12.59 -5.40 -24.43
N ILE A 17 -13.58 -6.14 -23.93
CA ILE A 17 -13.41 -7.12 -22.85
C ILE A 17 -14.04 -8.42 -23.31
N GLU A 18 -13.31 -9.52 -23.17
CA GLU A 18 -13.84 -10.86 -23.45
C GLU A 18 -14.65 -11.36 -22.25
N LEU A 19 -15.92 -11.70 -22.47
CA LEU A 19 -16.84 -12.23 -21.47
C LEU A 19 -17.10 -13.72 -21.70
N ALA A 20 -16.57 -14.55 -20.82
CA ALA A 20 -16.90 -15.96 -20.82
C ALA A 20 -18.38 -16.19 -20.43
N HIS A 21 -19.15 -16.79 -21.33
CA HIS A 21 -20.57 -17.11 -21.12
C HIS A 21 -20.85 -17.87 -19.80
N ALA A 22 -19.98 -18.81 -19.43
CA ALA A 22 -20.10 -19.57 -18.19
C ALA A 22 -19.98 -18.68 -16.93
N THR A 23 -19.09 -17.69 -16.96
CA THR A 23 -18.91 -16.74 -15.85
C THR A 23 -20.14 -15.85 -15.71
N LEU A 24 -20.65 -15.32 -16.83
CA LEU A 24 -21.86 -14.50 -16.83
C LEU A 24 -23.08 -15.29 -16.32
N GLY A 25 -23.26 -16.51 -16.82
CA GLY A 25 -24.35 -17.39 -16.37
C GLY A 25 -24.27 -17.74 -14.89
N ARG A 26 -23.06 -17.90 -14.33
CA ARG A 26 -22.86 -18.11 -12.89
C ARG A 26 -23.26 -16.87 -12.07
N LEU A 27 -22.86 -15.68 -12.52
CA LEU A 27 -23.17 -14.42 -11.83
C LEU A 27 -24.67 -14.11 -11.86
N VAL A 28 -25.33 -14.28 -13.01
CA VAL A 28 -26.79 -14.09 -13.16
C VAL A 28 -27.59 -15.02 -12.24
N LYS A 29 -27.09 -16.23 -11.97
CA LYS A 29 -27.68 -17.19 -11.03
C LYS A 29 -27.39 -16.87 -9.55
N GLY A 30 -26.83 -15.71 -9.24
CA GLY A 30 -26.49 -15.29 -7.87
C GLY A 30 -25.15 -15.79 -7.36
N GLY A 31 -24.25 -16.23 -8.25
CA GLY A 31 -22.88 -16.58 -7.88
C GLY A 31 -22.09 -15.35 -7.44
N ARG A 32 -21.20 -15.51 -6.46
CA ARG A 32 -20.34 -14.43 -5.99
C ARG A 32 -19.22 -14.11 -6.98
N THR A 33 -18.85 -12.85 -7.05
CA THR A 33 -17.65 -12.40 -7.78
C THR A 33 -16.38 -12.84 -7.04
N LYS A 34 -15.24 -12.88 -7.74
CA LYS A 34 -13.94 -13.13 -7.10
C LYS A 34 -13.65 -12.09 -6.01
N ALA A 35 -14.00 -10.82 -6.26
CA ALA A 35 -13.82 -9.74 -5.31
C ALA A 35 -14.64 -9.96 -4.02
N GLU A 36 -15.92 -10.29 -4.15
CA GLU A 36 -16.79 -10.61 -3.01
C GLU A 36 -16.30 -11.83 -2.23
N SER A 37 -15.88 -12.89 -2.94
CA SER A 37 -15.36 -14.09 -2.29
C SER A 37 -14.03 -13.81 -1.57
N ASN A 38 -13.20 -12.90 -2.07
CA ASN A 38 -11.93 -12.53 -1.44
C ASN A 38 -12.17 -11.59 -0.25
N ALA A 39 -13.14 -10.67 -0.36
CA ALA A 39 -13.55 -9.80 0.75
C ALA A 39 -14.05 -10.64 1.94
N ALA A 40 -14.80 -11.71 1.67
CA ALA A 40 -15.27 -12.64 2.71
C ALA A 40 -14.15 -13.47 3.38
N LYS A 41 -12.94 -13.51 2.82
CA LYS A 41 -11.77 -14.22 3.38
C LYS A 41 -10.84 -13.30 4.19
N GLY A 42 -11.20 -12.02 4.36
CA GLY A 42 -10.40 -11.08 5.12
C GLY A 42 -10.32 -11.46 6.60
N TRP A 43 -9.16 -11.22 7.23
CA TRP A 43 -9.01 -11.39 8.67
C TRP A 43 -9.79 -10.35 9.49
N LEU A 44 -9.97 -9.15 8.95
CA LEU A 44 -10.67 -8.06 9.63
C LEU A 44 -12.11 -7.94 9.16
N LEU A 45 -13.00 -7.60 10.10
CA LEU A 45 -14.34 -7.12 9.78
C LEU A 45 -14.24 -5.68 9.24
N GLU A 46 -15.23 -5.26 8.46
CA GLU A 46 -15.26 -3.90 7.89
C GLU A 46 -15.15 -2.80 8.97
N GLN A 47 -15.73 -3.04 10.15
CA GLN A 47 -15.65 -2.10 11.28
C GLN A 47 -14.25 -2.03 11.88
N GLU A 48 -13.56 -3.16 12.01
CA GLU A 48 -12.20 -3.20 12.53
C GLU A 48 -11.21 -2.60 11.54
N GLU A 49 -11.40 -2.89 10.25
CA GLU A 49 -10.63 -2.29 9.17
C GLU A 49 -10.69 -0.76 9.23
N LYS A 50 -11.89 -0.19 9.42
CA LYS A 50 -12.07 1.26 9.63
C LYS A 50 -11.33 1.78 10.87
N ILE A 51 -11.35 1.02 11.98
CA ILE A 51 -10.63 1.40 13.21
C ILE A 51 -9.13 1.42 12.98
N VAL A 52 -8.58 0.39 12.33
CA VAL A 52 -7.14 0.28 12.01
C VAL A 52 -6.71 1.42 11.08
N ILE A 53 -7.48 1.71 10.03
CA ILE A 53 -7.20 2.83 9.12
C ILE A 53 -7.21 4.15 9.88
N ARG A 54 -8.24 4.42 10.70
CA ARG A 54 -8.32 5.67 11.49
C ARG A 54 -7.12 5.80 12.43
N TYR A 55 -6.77 4.73 13.13
CA TYR A 55 -5.62 4.72 14.03
C TYR A 55 -4.30 4.99 13.29
N ALA A 56 -4.11 4.38 12.11
CA ALA A 56 -2.96 4.62 11.26
C ALA A 56 -2.86 6.09 10.81
N LEU A 57 -3.99 6.69 10.43
CA LEU A 57 -4.06 8.11 10.03
C LEU A 57 -3.76 9.05 11.21
N GLU A 58 -4.31 8.78 12.39
CA GLU A 58 -4.04 9.57 13.59
C GLU A 58 -2.55 9.55 13.95
N LEU A 59 -1.92 8.37 13.93
CA LEU A 59 -0.50 8.20 14.18
C LEU A 59 0.37 8.92 13.15
N ALA A 60 0.01 8.80 11.86
CA ALA A 60 0.69 9.53 10.81
C ALA A 60 0.54 11.06 10.95
N SER A 61 -0.63 11.55 11.36
CA SER A 61 -0.85 12.98 11.60
C SER A 61 0.02 13.54 12.73
N ARG A 62 0.38 12.69 13.70
CA ARG A 62 1.31 13.01 14.79
C ARG A 62 2.78 12.89 14.38
N GLY A 63 3.07 12.56 13.12
CA GLY A 63 4.42 12.42 12.59
C GLY A 63 5.06 11.05 12.85
N PHE A 64 4.29 10.07 13.32
CA PHE A 64 4.74 8.71 13.61
C PHE A 64 3.84 7.71 12.90
N PRO A 65 3.93 7.55 11.56
CA PRO A 65 3.12 6.54 10.89
C PRO A 65 3.45 5.15 11.44
N LEU A 66 2.47 4.26 11.36
CA LEU A 66 2.69 2.85 11.68
C LEU A 66 3.74 2.28 10.71
N ASP A 67 4.64 1.46 11.24
CA ASP A 67 5.47 0.59 10.45
C ASP A 67 4.73 -0.74 10.19
N HIS A 68 5.14 -1.51 9.18
CA HIS A 68 4.55 -2.81 8.84
C HIS A 68 4.49 -3.75 10.05
N CYS A 69 5.55 -3.78 10.86
CA CYS A 69 5.60 -4.57 12.09
C CYS A 69 4.51 -4.16 13.09
N ARG A 70 4.33 -2.85 13.31
CA ARG A 70 3.33 -2.31 14.26
C ARG A 70 1.90 -2.49 13.76
N LEU A 71 1.70 -2.35 12.46
CA LEU A 71 0.42 -2.67 11.82
C LEU A 71 0.07 -4.14 12.02
N LYS A 72 1.03 -5.05 11.82
CA LYS A 72 0.86 -6.49 12.07
C LYS A 72 0.45 -6.74 13.52
N GLU A 73 1.22 -6.22 14.48
CA GLU A 73 0.94 -6.39 15.92
C GLU A 73 -0.46 -5.90 16.30
N CYS A 74 -0.85 -4.72 15.81
CA CYS A 74 -2.17 -4.15 16.09
C CYS A 74 -3.30 -5.05 15.57
N VAL A 75 -3.18 -5.52 14.32
CA VAL A 75 -4.16 -6.39 13.70
C VAL A 75 -4.20 -7.77 14.37
N ASP A 76 -3.04 -8.34 14.68
CA ASP A 76 -2.96 -9.62 15.39
C ASP A 76 -3.63 -9.52 16.77
N CYS A 77 -3.47 -8.41 17.49
CA CYS A 77 -4.14 -8.18 18.77
C CYS A 77 -5.67 -8.14 18.62
N ILE A 78 -6.18 -7.45 17.59
CA ILE A 78 -7.62 -7.39 17.30
C ILE A 78 -8.14 -8.78 16.97
N CYS A 79 -7.46 -9.48 16.05
CA CYS A 79 -7.84 -10.81 15.62
C CYS A 79 -7.79 -11.83 16.76
N ARG A 80 -6.72 -11.85 17.57
CA ARG A 80 -6.62 -12.73 18.75
C ARG A 80 -7.71 -12.43 19.77
N GLY A 81 -8.03 -11.15 20.00
CA GLY A 81 -9.09 -10.77 20.93
C GLY A 81 -10.48 -11.25 20.51
N ARG A 82 -10.75 -11.34 19.20
CA ARG A 82 -12.05 -11.76 18.66
C ARG A 82 -12.13 -13.26 18.37
N LEU A 83 -11.12 -13.82 17.70
CA LEU A 83 -11.10 -15.20 17.18
C LEU A 83 -10.46 -16.18 18.18
N GLY A 84 -9.67 -15.72 19.14
CA GLY A 84 -8.99 -16.59 20.09
C GLY A 84 -8.13 -17.65 19.41
N ASP A 85 -8.41 -18.92 19.72
CA ASP A 85 -7.67 -20.09 19.23
C ASP A 85 -7.90 -20.39 17.74
N ASP A 86 -8.95 -19.82 17.13
CA ASP A 86 -9.20 -19.95 15.68
C ASP A 86 -8.22 -19.10 14.84
N PHE A 87 -7.50 -18.17 15.48
CA PHE A 87 -6.52 -17.34 14.82
C PHE A 87 -5.14 -17.99 14.83
N PRO A 88 -4.40 -18.00 13.70
CA PRO A 88 -3.06 -18.57 13.66
C PRO A 88 -2.12 -17.97 14.71
N ALA A 89 -1.32 -18.83 15.36
CA ALA A 89 -0.34 -18.39 16.35
C ALA A 89 0.67 -17.37 15.76
N ASP A 90 1.06 -17.59 14.51
CA ASP A 90 2.00 -16.75 13.75
C ASP A 90 1.42 -15.39 13.34
N GLY A 91 0.10 -15.21 13.51
CA GLY A 91 -0.63 -14.00 13.18
C GLY A 91 -1.04 -13.91 11.71
N VAL A 92 -1.28 -12.68 11.25
CA VAL A 92 -1.51 -12.43 9.82
C VAL A 92 -0.26 -12.72 9.00
N GLY A 93 -0.45 -13.17 7.76
CA GLY A 93 0.66 -13.55 6.88
C GLY A 93 1.63 -12.41 6.59
N VAL A 94 2.88 -12.75 6.23
CA VAL A 94 3.98 -11.79 6.00
C VAL A 94 3.61 -10.68 5.01
N ASN A 95 2.97 -11.05 3.89
CA ASN A 95 2.56 -10.09 2.85
C ASN A 95 1.25 -9.37 3.16
N TRP A 96 0.55 -9.74 4.24
CA TRP A 96 -0.78 -9.20 4.52
C TRP A 96 -0.73 -7.69 4.75
N THR A 97 0.28 -7.18 5.45
CA THR A 97 0.40 -5.75 5.74
C THR A 97 0.65 -4.92 4.47
N GLN A 98 1.46 -5.44 3.54
CA GLN A 98 1.65 -4.82 2.23
C GLN A 98 0.34 -4.80 1.44
N CYS A 99 -0.34 -5.94 1.32
CA CYS A 99 -1.64 -6.01 0.64
C CYS A 99 -2.69 -5.09 1.28
N PHE A 100 -2.67 -4.93 2.61
CA PHE A 100 -3.55 -4.03 3.32
C PHE A 100 -3.28 -2.57 2.97
N VAL A 101 -2.02 -2.15 2.97
CA VAL A 101 -1.63 -0.78 2.58
C VAL A 101 -1.97 -0.51 1.12
N GLU A 102 -1.74 -1.46 0.22
CA GLU A 102 -2.09 -1.34 -1.20
C GLU A 102 -3.60 -1.23 -1.41
N LYS A 103 -4.39 -2.08 -0.73
CA LYS A 103 -5.86 -2.07 -0.78
C LYS A 103 -6.44 -0.74 -0.29
N HIS A 104 -5.81 -0.10 0.68
CA HIS A 104 -6.26 1.18 1.26
C HIS A 104 -5.33 2.34 0.91
N SER A 105 -4.67 2.26 -0.24
CA SER A 105 -3.70 3.25 -0.71
C SER A 105 -4.31 4.65 -0.80
N ASP A 106 -5.57 4.75 -1.23
CA ASP A 106 -6.36 5.99 -1.28
C ASP A 106 -6.29 6.82 0.03
N HIS A 107 -6.23 6.13 1.18
CA HIS A 107 -6.18 6.75 2.50
C HIS A 107 -4.77 6.74 3.10
N LEU A 108 -4.03 5.64 2.94
CA LEU A 108 -2.78 5.41 3.68
C LEU A 108 -1.51 5.83 2.93
N GLN A 109 -1.53 5.87 1.58
CA GLN A 109 -0.34 6.14 0.77
C GLN A 109 0.25 7.54 1.05
N THR A 110 -0.60 8.53 1.27
CA THR A 110 -0.18 9.91 1.61
C THR A 110 0.54 9.98 2.95
N CYS A 111 0.12 9.18 3.92
CA CYS A 111 0.66 9.18 5.28
C CYS A 111 2.02 8.49 5.37
N TRP A 112 2.24 7.45 4.57
CA TRP A 112 3.46 6.65 4.60
C TRP A 112 4.58 7.26 3.74
N GLY A 113 4.26 7.86 2.60
CA GLY A 113 5.26 8.57 1.77
C GLY A 113 5.85 9.82 2.47
N LYS A 114 4.99 10.66 3.06
CA LYS A 114 5.42 11.93 3.69
C LYS A 114 6.38 11.74 4.87
N SER A 115 6.25 10.66 5.63
CA SER A 115 7.11 10.44 6.81
C SER A 115 8.53 10.07 6.43
N MET A 116 8.73 9.24 5.40
CA MET A 116 10.07 8.94 4.90
C MET A 116 10.75 10.20 4.37
N ASP A 117 10.05 10.95 3.51
CA ASP A 117 10.59 12.17 2.92
C ASP A 117 10.90 13.25 3.96
N ASN A 118 10.07 13.40 5.00
CA ASN A 118 10.32 14.35 6.09
C ASN A 118 11.51 13.94 6.97
N LYS A 119 11.69 12.64 7.24
CA LYS A 119 12.90 12.15 7.94
C LYS A 119 14.16 12.35 7.10
N CYS A 120 14.12 12.03 5.81
CA CYS A 120 15.23 12.29 4.88
C CYS A 120 15.53 13.79 4.78
N GLY A 121 14.51 14.63 4.65
CA GLY A 121 14.62 16.09 4.61
C GLY A 121 15.07 16.74 5.92
N ARG A 122 14.99 16.04 7.06
CA ARG A 122 15.55 16.48 8.35
C ARG A 122 16.96 15.95 8.60
N ALA A 123 17.32 14.82 8.00
CA ALA A 123 18.65 14.24 8.08
C ALA A 123 19.69 14.99 7.22
N VAL A 124 19.24 15.84 6.29
CA VAL A 124 20.14 16.76 5.58
C VAL A 124 20.60 17.88 6.49
N ASN A 125 21.84 17.75 6.97
CA ASN A 125 22.57 18.79 7.67
C ASN A 125 22.99 19.88 6.68
N PRO A 126 22.64 21.17 6.89
CA PRO A 126 23.03 22.28 6.02
C PRO A 126 24.53 22.32 5.72
N HIS A 127 25.36 21.97 6.71
CA HIS A 127 26.81 21.92 6.55
C HIS A 127 27.26 20.81 5.60
N THR A 128 26.64 19.63 5.68
CA THR A 128 26.97 18.48 4.83
C THR A 128 26.50 18.70 3.39
N ASN A 129 25.30 19.27 3.20
CA ASN A 129 24.82 19.64 1.87
C ASN A 129 25.69 20.69 1.22
N LYS A 130 26.06 21.74 1.97
CA LYS A 130 26.95 22.77 1.47
C LYS A 130 28.30 22.17 1.04
N ALA A 131 28.92 21.36 1.89
CA ALA A 131 30.18 20.71 1.55
C ALA A 131 30.09 19.81 0.31
N TYR A 132 28.97 19.10 0.12
CA TYR A 132 28.73 18.31 -1.09
C TYR A 132 28.61 19.19 -2.34
N PHE A 133 27.80 20.24 -2.30
CA PHE A 133 27.62 21.14 -3.46
C PHE A 133 28.89 21.93 -3.79
N ASP A 134 29.63 22.39 -2.78
CA ASP A 134 30.93 23.05 -2.95
C ASP A 134 31.93 22.11 -3.64
N LEU A 135 31.98 20.82 -3.23
CA LEU A 135 32.84 19.81 -3.86
C LEU A 135 32.46 19.57 -5.34
N VAL A 136 31.15 19.44 -5.63
CA VAL A 136 30.66 19.23 -7.00
C VAL A 136 30.97 20.43 -7.89
N GLU A 137 30.82 21.65 -7.37
CA GLU A 137 31.17 22.88 -8.08
C GLU A 137 32.66 22.94 -8.43
N GLU A 138 33.54 22.58 -7.49
CA GLU A 138 34.98 22.53 -7.72
C GLU A 138 35.40 21.49 -8.76
N VAL A 139 34.78 20.31 -8.75
CA VAL A 139 35.04 19.24 -9.73
C VAL A 139 34.57 19.66 -11.12
N LEU A 140 33.37 20.24 -11.24
CA LEU A 140 32.85 20.74 -12.52
C LEU A 140 33.66 21.94 -13.05
N ALA A 141 34.22 22.75 -12.15
CA ALA A 141 35.15 23.82 -12.50
C ALA A 141 36.56 23.31 -12.86
N GLY A 142 36.82 22.00 -12.79
CA GLY A 142 38.11 21.40 -13.09
C GLY A 142 39.22 21.79 -12.12
N LYS A 143 38.88 22.23 -10.91
CA LYS A 143 39.84 22.62 -9.86
C LYS A 143 40.33 21.44 -9.01
N ARG A 144 39.69 20.28 -9.19
CA ARG A 144 39.95 19.06 -8.45
C ARG A 144 39.96 17.88 -9.41
N ASP A 145 41.15 17.44 -9.75
CA ASP A 145 41.45 16.31 -10.61
C ASP A 145 41.40 15.04 -9.75
N TYR A 146 40.65 14.03 -10.17
CA TYR A 146 40.55 12.73 -9.50
C TYR A 146 41.79 11.88 -9.79
N GLU A 147 42.95 12.30 -9.32
CA GLU A 147 44.09 11.41 -9.15
C GLU A 147 44.07 10.86 -7.72
N PHE A 148 43.99 9.54 -7.62
CA PHE A 148 43.93 8.77 -6.37
C PHE A 148 45.21 9.02 -5.55
N ASP A 149 45.13 9.82 -4.50
CA ASP A 149 46.20 9.93 -3.50
C ASP A 149 46.28 8.62 -2.69
N GLN A 150 47.45 7.97 -2.79
CA GLN A 150 47.86 6.74 -2.10
C GLN A 150 48.54 7.05 -0.75
#